data_AF-A0A373FPT4-F1
#
_entry.id   AF-A0A373FPT4-F1
#
_cell.length_a   1.000
_cell.length_b   1.000
_cell.length_c   1.000
_cell.angle_alpha   90.00
_cell.angle_beta   90.00
_cell.angle_gamma   90.00
#
_symmetry.space_group_name_H-M   'P 1'
#
loop_
_entity.id
_entity.type
_entity.pdbx_description
1 polymer ?
#
loop_
_entity_poly.entity_id
_entity_poly.type
_entity_poly.pdbx_seq_one_letter_code
_entity_poly.pdbx_strand_id
1 'polypeptide(L)'
;MSVIPWPYRLLTLAALSVALVGFGWIKGASHVQAQWDAAIQQQALQAAAVRERQAQATVKVVTQYVDRVRIVREKGDTIIKEVPVYVPVQADAACTINRGFVRLHDAAAAGELPEPARDADAAAAGIALSTVAGTVAANYQTCHENAEQLRALQTWVREMKVASEQ
;
A
#
# COMPACT_ATOMS: atom_id res chain seq x y z
N MET A 1 12.16 -62.48 -60.85
CA MET A 1 11.55 -61.74 -59.72
C MET A 1 12.45 -61.92 -58.51
N SER A 2 13.43 -61.03 -58.32
CA SER A 2 14.40 -61.17 -57.25
C SER A 2 13.75 -60.83 -55.91
N VAL A 3 13.47 -61.87 -55.14
CA VAL A 3 12.93 -61.77 -53.79
C VAL A 3 14.07 -61.26 -52.90
N ILE A 4 13.88 -60.10 -52.26
CA ILE A 4 14.85 -59.54 -51.30
C ILE A 4 15.21 -60.65 -50.29
N PRO A 5 16.51 -60.96 -50.05
CA PRO A 5 16.89 -62.01 -49.13
C PRO A 5 16.34 -61.73 -47.72
N TRP A 6 15.83 -62.77 -47.06
CA TRP A 6 15.18 -62.73 -45.74
C TRP A 6 15.83 -61.80 -44.69
N PRO A 7 17.16 -61.78 -44.48
CA PRO A 7 17.78 -60.90 -43.48
C PRO A 7 17.62 -59.40 -43.77
N TYR A 8 17.64 -59.00 -45.04
CA TYR A 8 17.46 -57.59 -45.41
C TYR A 8 16.01 -57.12 -45.16
N ARG A 9 15.03 -58.01 -45.29
CA ARG A 9 13.63 -57.70 -44.97
C ARG A 9 13.46 -57.41 -43.47
N LEU A 10 14.09 -58.21 -42.61
CA LEU A 10 14.08 -58.00 -41.16
C LEU A 10 14.76 -56.68 -40.78
N LEU A 11 15.89 -56.33 -41.40
CA LEU A 11 16.57 -55.05 -41.18
C LEU A 11 15.70 -53.86 -41.61
N THR A 12 15.03 -53.95 -42.76
CA THR A 12 14.13 -52.87 -43.21
C THR A 12 12.96 -52.67 -42.27
N LEU A 13 12.37 -53.76 -41.76
CA LEU A 13 11.27 -53.68 -40.80
C LEU A 13 11.74 -53.07 -39.48
N ALA A 14 12.89 -53.49 -38.96
CA ALA A 14 13.46 -52.93 -37.73
C ALA A 14 13.76 -51.42 -37.88
N ALA A 15 14.37 -51.01 -38.99
CA ALA A 15 14.64 -49.61 -39.27
C ALA A 15 13.35 -48.78 -39.37
N LEU A 16 12.30 -49.34 -40.01
CA LEU A 16 11.01 -48.68 -40.15
C LEU A 16 10.29 -48.58 -38.80
N SER A 17 10.36 -49.59 -37.95
CA SER A 17 9.85 -49.53 -36.58
C SER A 17 10.54 -48.46 -35.74
N VAL A 18 11.88 -48.36 -35.80
CA VAL A 18 12.64 -47.32 -35.09
C VAL A 18 12.27 -45.92 -35.61
N ALA A 19 12.13 -45.77 -36.93
CA ALA A 19 11.72 -44.50 -37.53
C ALA A 19 10.31 -44.07 -37.08
N LEU A 20 9.35 -45.00 -37.02
CA LEU A 20 7.99 -44.71 -36.55
C LEU A 20 7.96 -44.33 -35.07
N VAL A 21 8.74 -45.01 -34.22
CA VAL A 21 8.85 -44.68 -32.80
C VAL A 21 9.50 -43.31 -32.60
N GLY A 22 10.60 -43.03 -33.29
CA GLY A 22 11.28 -41.73 -33.23
C GLY A 22 10.40 -40.59 -33.72
N PHE A 23 9.69 -40.79 -34.83
CA PHE A 23 8.73 -39.81 -35.34
C PHE A 23 7.57 -39.57 -34.37
N GLY A 24 7.01 -40.64 -33.77
CA GLY A 24 5.99 -40.54 -32.75
C GLY A 24 6.45 -39.75 -31.51
N TRP A 25 7.67 -40.01 -31.04
CA TRP A 25 8.27 -39.28 -29.92
C TRP A 25 8.46 -37.79 -30.24
N ILE A 26 9.07 -37.46 -31.39
CA ILE A 26 9.33 -36.06 -31.78
C ILE A 26 8.01 -35.30 -31.93
N LYS A 27 7.01 -35.89 -32.59
CA LYS A 27 5.69 -35.27 -32.75
C LYS A 27 4.96 -35.12 -31.41
N GLY A 28 5.05 -36.12 -30.54
CA GLY A 28 4.46 -36.08 -29.20
C GLY A 28 5.10 -34.99 -28.34
N ALA A 29 6.44 -34.98 -28.27
CA ALA A 29 7.20 -33.99 -27.51
C ALA A 29 6.96 -32.56 -28.03
N SER A 30 6.95 -32.36 -29.36
CA SER A 30 6.68 -31.03 -29.94
C SER A 30 5.24 -30.57 -29.72
N HIS A 31 4.27 -31.48 -29.78
CA HIS A 31 2.86 -31.16 -29.50
C HIS A 31 2.65 -30.74 -28.05
N VAL A 32 3.23 -31.50 -27.11
CA VAL A 32 3.19 -31.18 -25.68
C VAL A 32 3.92 -29.86 -25.44
N GLN A 33 5.15 -29.68 -25.94
CA GLN A 33 5.89 -28.44 -25.80
C GLN A 33 5.11 -27.23 -26.32
N ALA A 34 4.49 -27.33 -27.50
CA ALA A 34 3.68 -26.25 -28.05
C ALA A 34 2.46 -25.91 -27.18
N GLN A 35 1.80 -26.91 -26.58
CA GLN A 35 0.71 -26.67 -25.64
C GLN A 35 1.20 -26.01 -24.34
N TRP A 36 2.34 -26.46 -23.80
CA TRP A 36 2.96 -25.85 -22.63
C TRP A 36 3.37 -24.41 -22.88
N ASP A 37 4.04 -24.14 -24.00
CA ASP A 37 4.46 -22.79 -24.39
C ASP A 37 3.24 -21.88 -24.56
N ALA A 38 2.17 -22.37 -25.22
CA ALA A 38 0.93 -21.62 -25.36
C ALA A 38 0.26 -21.31 -24.00
N ALA A 39 0.23 -22.29 -23.08
CA ALA A 39 -0.31 -22.09 -21.74
C ALA A 39 0.51 -21.08 -20.93
N ILE A 40 1.84 -21.14 -20.99
CA ILE A 40 2.74 -20.18 -20.33
C ILE A 40 2.54 -18.78 -20.91
N GLN A 41 2.45 -18.65 -22.24
CA GLN A 41 2.21 -17.36 -22.89
C GLN A 41 0.85 -16.77 -22.48
N GLN A 42 -0.20 -17.60 -22.44
CA GLN A 42 -1.52 -17.16 -22.00
C GLN A 42 -1.52 -16.72 -20.53
N GLN A 43 -0.85 -17.47 -19.65
CA GLN A 43 -0.70 -17.11 -18.25
C GLN A 43 0.11 -15.82 -18.07
N ALA A 44 1.17 -15.64 -18.87
CA ALA A 44 1.99 -14.42 -18.86
C ALA A 44 1.18 -13.19 -19.31
N LEU A 45 0.34 -13.32 -20.35
CA LEU A 45 -0.55 -12.26 -20.80
C LEU A 45 -1.60 -11.90 -19.74
N GLN A 46 -2.22 -12.90 -19.09
CA GLN A 46 -3.15 -12.67 -17.98
C GLN A 46 -2.47 -11.96 -16.80
N ALA A 47 -1.28 -12.43 -16.41
CA ALA A 47 -0.51 -11.80 -15.35
C ALA A 47 -0.10 -10.36 -15.70
N ALA A 48 0.27 -10.10 -16.96
CA ALA A 48 0.59 -8.75 -17.43
C ALA A 48 -0.64 -7.83 -17.39
N ALA A 49 -1.80 -8.30 -17.84
CA ALA A 49 -3.06 -7.54 -17.78
C ALA A 49 -3.47 -7.21 -16.34
N VAL A 50 -3.37 -8.17 -15.41
CA VAL A 50 -3.63 -7.93 -13.97
C VAL A 50 -2.66 -6.88 -13.41
N ARG A 51 -1.36 -7.00 -13.71
CA ARG A 51 -0.36 -6.02 -13.27
C ARG A 51 -0.64 -4.62 -13.81
N GLU A 52 -1.06 -4.51 -15.07
CA GLU A 52 -1.42 -3.23 -15.67
C GLU A 52 -2.60 -2.59 -14.94
N ARG A 53 -3.67 -3.35 -14.68
CA ARG A 53 -4.84 -2.85 -13.92
C ARG A 53 -4.44 -2.44 -12.50
N GLN A 54 -3.60 -3.23 -11.82
CA GLN A 54 -3.07 -2.87 -10.50
C GLN A 54 -2.25 -1.59 -10.52
N ALA A 55 -1.43 -1.38 -11.56
CA ALA A 55 -0.66 -0.15 -11.72
C ALA A 55 -1.58 1.06 -11.92
N GLN A 56 -2.59 0.95 -12.79
CA GLN A 56 -3.58 2.01 -13.02
C GLN A 56 -4.37 2.34 -11.75
N ALA A 57 -4.84 1.33 -11.02
CA ALA A 57 -5.53 1.50 -9.75
C ALA A 57 -4.63 2.17 -8.70
N THR A 58 -3.35 1.79 -8.64
CA THR A 58 -2.38 2.40 -7.73
C THR A 58 -2.18 3.88 -8.04
N VAL A 59 -1.95 4.24 -9.32
CA VAL A 59 -1.80 5.64 -9.73
C VAL A 59 -3.04 6.46 -9.35
N LYS A 60 -4.24 5.92 -9.62
CA LYS A 60 -5.51 6.57 -9.26
C LYS A 60 -5.63 6.84 -7.76
N VAL A 61 -5.39 5.83 -6.92
CA VAL A 61 -5.51 5.97 -5.46
C VAL A 61 -4.47 6.93 -4.91
N VAL A 62 -3.21 6.82 -5.34
CA VAL A 62 -2.13 7.71 -4.90
C VAL A 62 -2.42 9.16 -5.29
N THR A 63 -2.88 9.40 -6.51
CA THR A 63 -3.22 10.75 -7.00
C THR A 63 -4.31 11.38 -6.14
N GLN A 64 -5.39 10.64 -5.87
CA GLN A 64 -6.49 11.12 -5.03
C GLN A 64 -6.07 11.33 -3.57
N TYR A 65 -5.24 10.44 -3.04
CA TYR A 65 -4.74 10.53 -1.68
C TYR A 65 -3.88 11.77 -1.46
N VAL A 66 -2.93 12.03 -2.36
CA VAL A 66 -2.04 13.20 -2.27
C VAL A 66 -2.84 14.50 -2.28
N ASP A 67 -3.85 14.61 -3.13
CA ASP A 67 -4.73 15.77 -3.19
C ASP A 67 -5.52 15.97 -1.89
N ARG A 68 -6.12 14.91 -1.34
CA ARG A 68 -6.86 15.00 -0.06
C ARG A 68 -5.98 15.43 1.10
N VAL A 69 -4.78 14.84 1.24
CA VAL A 69 -3.84 15.23 2.31
C VAL A 69 -3.38 16.67 2.16
N ARG A 70 -3.13 17.12 0.92
CA ARG A 70 -2.81 18.53 0.66
C ARG A 70 -3.92 19.46 1.15
N ILE A 71 -5.18 19.15 0.85
CA ILE A 71 -6.32 19.95 1.33
C ILE A 71 -6.40 19.96 2.86
N VAL A 72 -6.16 18.82 3.52
CA VAL A 72 -6.12 18.74 4.99
C VAL A 72 -5.03 19.65 5.57
N ARG A 73 -3.83 19.63 4.97
CA ARG A 73 -2.71 20.50 5.37
C ARG A 73 -3.03 21.97 5.19
N GLU A 74 -3.52 22.36 4.02
CA GLU A 74 -3.88 23.75 3.73
C GLU A 74 -4.93 24.29 4.71
N LYS A 75 -5.93 23.45 5.07
CA LYS A 75 -6.93 23.81 6.10
C LYS A 75 -6.33 23.91 7.49
N GLY A 76 -5.49 22.95 7.89
CA GLY A 76 -4.83 22.94 9.19
C GLY A 76 -3.91 24.15 9.37
N ASP A 77 -3.07 24.45 8.38
CA ASP A 77 -2.19 25.63 8.36
C ASP A 77 -3.00 26.93 8.48
N THR A 78 -4.15 27.01 7.82
CA THR A 78 -5.05 28.16 7.92
C THR A 78 -5.61 28.30 9.32
N ILE A 79 -6.11 27.22 9.93
CA ILE A 79 -6.63 27.22 11.30
C ILE A 79 -5.55 27.64 12.31
N ILE A 80 -4.32 27.14 12.17
CA ILE A 80 -3.19 27.50 13.04
C ILE A 80 -2.87 29.00 12.91
N LYS A 81 -2.90 29.57 11.71
CA LYS A 81 -2.68 31.01 11.49
C LYS A 81 -3.75 31.89 12.12
N GLU A 82 -4.97 31.38 12.25
CA GLU A 82 -6.08 32.10 12.89
C GLU A 82 -6.02 32.08 14.43
N VAL A 83 -5.14 31.28 15.04
CA VAL A 83 -5.03 31.17 16.51
C VAL A 83 -4.90 32.54 17.21
N PRO A 84 -4.05 33.50 16.78
CA PRO A 84 -3.95 34.80 17.43
C PRO A 84 -5.19 35.69 17.28
N VAL A 85 -6.04 35.42 16.27
CA VAL A 85 -7.31 36.13 16.06
C VAL A 85 -8.35 35.65 17.07
N TYR A 86 -8.41 34.34 17.32
CA TYR A 86 -9.36 33.74 18.27
C TYR A 86 -8.85 33.70 19.72
N VAL A 87 -7.53 33.72 19.91
CA VAL A 87 -6.85 33.81 21.22
C VAL A 87 -6.08 35.13 21.25
N PRO A 88 -6.76 36.27 21.48
CA PRO A 88 -6.12 37.57 21.49
C PRO A 88 -5.15 37.69 22.67
N VAL A 89 -4.14 38.54 22.53
CA VAL A 89 -3.03 38.72 23.51
C VAL A 89 -3.54 38.95 24.94
N GLN A 90 -4.65 39.65 25.12
CA GLN A 90 -5.25 39.91 26.43
C GLN A 90 -5.80 38.64 27.09
N ALA A 91 -6.46 37.78 26.30
CA ALA A 91 -6.96 36.50 26.78
C ALA A 91 -5.80 35.51 27.02
N ASP A 92 -4.80 35.54 26.15
CA ASP A 92 -3.59 34.72 26.24
C ASP A 92 -2.81 35.03 27.53
N ALA A 93 -2.66 36.30 27.87
CA ALA A 93 -1.99 36.75 29.10
C ALA A 93 -2.84 36.52 30.37
N ALA A 94 -4.17 36.54 30.25
CA ALA A 94 -5.07 36.33 31.38
C ALA A 94 -5.19 34.85 31.80
N CYS A 95 -4.84 33.92 30.90
CA CYS A 95 -4.92 32.48 31.14
C CYS A 95 -3.55 31.91 31.52
N THR A 96 -3.40 31.42 32.74
CA THR A 96 -2.18 30.72 33.17
C THR A 96 -2.33 29.22 32.97
N ILE A 97 -1.46 28.63 32.14
CA ILE A 97 -1.32 27.17 32.02
C ILE A 97 -0.42 26.67 33.16
N ASN A 98 -0.92 25.72 33.96
CA ASN A 98 -0.18 25.16 35.09
C ASN A 98 0.67 23.94 34.69
N ARG A 99 1.70 23.61 35.47
CA ARG A 99 2.61 22.48 35.20
C ARG A 99 1.90 21.12 35.21
N GLY A 100 0.87 20.98 36.05
CA GLY A 100 0.04 19.77 36.08
C GLY A 100 -0.67 19.49 34.76
N PHE A 101 -1.21 20.52 34.11
CA PHE A 101 -1.80 20.40 32.77
C PHE A 101 -0.77 19.88 31.77
N VAL A 102 0.42 20.49 31.73
CA VAL A 102 1.49 20.10 30.79
C VAL A 102 1.90 18.65 31.03
N ARG A 103 2.14 18.25 32.28
CA ARG A 103 2.52 16.86 32.60
C ARG A 103 1.45 15.86 32.17
N LEU A 104 0.19 16.15 32.44
CA LEU A 104 -0.92 15.27 32.03
C LEU A 104 -1.03 15.19 30.50
N HIS A 105 -0.92 16.33 29.82
CA HIS A 105 -0.96 16.42 28.36
C HIS A 105 0.17 15.62 27.73
N ASP A 106 1.39 15.76 28.22
CA ASP A 106 2.56 15.09 27.66
C ASP A 106 2.52 13.58 27.93
N ALA A 107 2.07 13.16 29.11
CA ALA A 107 1.81 11.74 29.39
C ALA A 107 0.76 11.15 28.44
N ALA A 108 -0.32 11.89 28.18
CA ALA A 108 -1.34 11.47 27.21
C ALA A 108 -0.78 11.38 25.77
N ALA A 109 0.07 12.32 25.38
CA ALA A 109 0.75 12.30 24.08
C ALA A 109 1.75 11.13 23.95
N ALA A 110 2.41 10.76 25.06
CA ALA A 110 3.30 9.59 25.13
C ALA A 110 2.54 8.25 25.24
N GLY A 111 1.24 8.28 25.57
CA GLY A 111 0.46 7.06 25.86
C GLY A 111 0.80 6.43 27.21
N GLU A 112 1.27 7.23 28.17
CA GLU A 112 1.72 6.79 29.49
C GLU A 112 0.77 7.27 30.59
N LEU A 113 0.81 6.60 31.74
CA LEU A 113 0.12 7.10 32.93
C LEU A 113 0.94 8.22 33.56
N PRO A 114 0.33 9.37 33.90
CA PRO A 114 1.04 10.44 34.56
C PRO A 114 1.44 10.04 35.98
N GLU A 115 2.58 10.55 36.44
CA GLU A 115 2.93 10.49 37.86
C GLU A 115 1.84 11.12 38.73
N PRO A 116 1.71 10.69 40.00
CA PRO A 116 0.76 11.29 40.94
C PRO A 116 0.85 12.81 41.01
N ALA A 117 -0.31 13.44 41.22
CA ALA A 117 -0.38 14.88 41.42
C ALA A 117 0.42 15.32 42.66
N ARG A 118 1.05 16.49 42.56
CA ARG A 118 1.87 17.12 43.61
C ARG A 118 1.62 18.61 43.63
N ASP A 119 1.85 19.25 44.78
CA ASP A 119 1.60 20.69 44.95
C ASP A 119 2.33 21.57 43.93
N ALA A 120 3.52 21.13 43.48
CA ALA A 120 4.30 21.81 42.44
C ALA A 120 3.58 21.92 41.08
N ASP A 121 2.52 21.13 40.86
CA ASP A 121 1.73 21.13 39.63
C ASP A 121 0.84 22.37 39.49
N ALA A 122 0.53 23.05 40.59
CA ALA A 122 -0.27 24.28 40.59
C ALA A 122 0.51 25.50 40.05
N ALA A 123 1.85 25.43 40.04
CA ALA A 123 2.69 26.52 39.55
C ALA A 123 2.51 26.74 38.04
N ALA A 124 2.68 27.99 37.59
CA ALA A 124 2.67 28.35 36.18
C ALA A 124 3.76 27.59 35.41
N ALA A 125 3.40 27.09 34.23
CA ALA A 125 4.33 26.45 33.30
C ALA A 125 5.08 27.46 32.41
N GLY A 126 4.57 28.69 32.30
CA GLY A 126 5.12 29.70 31.38
C GLY A 126 4.77 29.44 29.91
N ILE A 127 3.76 28.59 29.66
CA ILE A 127 3.23 28.30 28.33
C ILE A 127 2.02 29.19 28.08
N ALA A 128 2.01 29.86 26.91
CA ALA A 128 0.88 30.68 26.48
C ALA A 128 -0.33 29.80 26.08
N LEU A 129 -1.54 30.28 26.33
CA LEU A 129 -2.78 29.62 25.88
C LEU A 129 -2.80 29.48 24.35
N SER A 130 -2.30 30.47 23.61
CA SER A 130 -2.16 30.42 22.15
C SER A 130 -1.23 29.29 21.69
N THR A 131 -0.20 28.96 22.48
CA THR A 131 0.71 27.82 22.19
C THR A 131 -0.03 26.49 22.37
N VAL A 132 -0.87 26.38 23.39
CA VAL A 132 -1.72 25.19 23.59
C VAL A 132 -2.71 25.05 22.44
N ALA A 133 -3.40 26.14 22.06
CA ALA A 133 -4.35 26.14 20.95
C ALA A 133 -3.69 25.74 19.62
N GLY A 134 -2.51 26.29 19.31
CA GLY A 134 -1.73 25.93 18.12
C GLY A 134 -1.30 24.46 18.12
N THR A 135 -0.82 23.94 19.26
CA THR A 135 -0.44 22.53 19.42
C THR A 135 -1.64 21.60 19.21
N VAL A 136 -2.79 21.91 19.80
CA VAL A 136 -4.03 21.12 19.63
C VAL A 136 -4.51 21.13 18.18
N ALA A 137 -4.48 22.30 17.52
CA ALA A 137 -4.84 22.41 16.10
C ALA A 137 -3.91 21.57 15.20
N ALA A 138 -2.59 21.60 15.46
CA ALA A 138 -1.61 20.78 14.73
C ALA A 138 -1.81 19.26 14.97
N ASN A 139 -2.18 18.88 16.20
CA ASN A 139 -2.51 17.49 16.52
C ASN A 139 -3.74 17.02 15.73
N TYR A 140 -4.80 17.82 15.67
CA TYR A 140 -5.99 17.48 14.87
C TYR A 140 -5.71 17.41 13.38
N GLN A 141 -4.89 18.32 12.85
CA GLN A 141 -4.43 18.22 11.47
C GLN A 141 -3.75 16.87 11.20
N THR A 142 -2.79 16.48 12.05
CA THR A 142 -2.09 15.19 11.93
C THR A 142 -3.05 14.00 12.00
N CYS A 143 -4.04 14.04 12.90
CA CYS A 143 -5.08 13.01 12.98
C CYS A 143 -5.91 12.91 11.69
N HIS A 144 -6.27 14.05 11.08
CA HIS A 144 -6.98 14.06 9.80
C HIS A 144 -6.11 13.53 8.66
N GLU A 145 -4.81 13.85 8.62
CA GLU A 145 -3.87 13.28 7.64
C GLU A 145 -3.77 11.76 7.78
N ASN A 146 -3.62 11.25 9.00
CA ASN A 146 -3.58 9.81 9.27
C ASN A 146 -4.89 9.11 8.89
N ALA A 147 -6.03 9.75 9.11
CA ALA A 147 -7.32 9.21 8.69
C ALA A 147 -7.43 9.10 7.16
N GLU A 148 -6.94 10.09 6.41
CA GLU A 148 -6.87 10.03 4.94
C GLU A 148 -5.90 8.95 4.46
N GLN A 149 -4.75 8.78 5.12
CA GLN A 149 -3.82 7.67 4.84
C GLN A 149 -4.49 6.31 4.99
N LEU A 150 -5.20 6.07 6.10
CA LEU A 150 -5.88 4.81 6.34
C LEU A 150 -7.00 4.56 5.31
N ARG A 151 -7.80 5.59 4.99
CA ARG A 151 -8.85 5.51 3.95
C ARG A 151 -8.27 5.17 2.58
N ALA A 152 -7.14 5.80 2.21
CA ALA A 152 -6.44 5.54 0.97
C ALA A 152 -5.90 4.10 0.92
N LEU A 153 -5.25 3.64 1.99
CA LEU A 153 -4.75 2.26 2.09
C LEU A 153 -5.88 1.24 1.94
N GLN A 154 -6.98 1.41 2.69
CA GLN A 154 -8.14 0.52 2.59
C GLN A 154 -8.73 0.49 1.18
N THR A 155 -8.77 1.64 0.51
CA THR A 155 -9.25 1.74 -0.87
C THR A 155 -8.30 1.02 -1.82
N TRP A 156 -6.99 1.24 -1.68
CA TRP A 156 -5.98 0.56 -2.49
C TRP A 156 -6.06 -0.97 -2.34
N VAL A 157 -6.18 -1.50 -1.11
CA VAL A 157 -6.32 -2.94 -0.87
C VAL A 157 -7.56 -3.51 -1.57
N ARG A 158 -8.70 -2.80 -1.53
CA ARG A 158 -9.91 -3.22 -2.26
C ARG A 158 -9.70 -3.22 -3.76
N GLU A 159 -9.09 -2.18 -4.31
CA GLU A 159 -8.79 -2.08 -5.74
C GLU A 159 -7.82 -3.16 -6.21
N MET A 160 -6.81 -3.53 -5.40
CA MET A 160 -5.91 -4.65 -5.71
C MET A 160 -6.64 -5.99 -5.79
N LYS A 161 -7.58 -6.23 -4.88
CA LYS A 161 -8.43 -7.42 -4.91
C LYS A 161 -9.29 -7.45 -6.18
N VAL A 162 -9.99 -6.37 -6.49
CA VAL A 162 -10.81 -6.27 -7.70
C VAL A 162 -9.96 -6.47 -8.97
N ALA A 163 -8.78 -5.85 -9.06
CA ALA A 163 -7.89 -5.99 -10.20
C ALA A 163 -7.36 -7.42 -10.40
N SER A 164 -7.26 -8.22 -9.32
CA SER A 164 -6.82 -9.62 -9.35
C SER A 164 -7.92 -10.62 -9.69
N GLU A 165 -9.19 -10.24 -9.50
CA GLU A 165 -10.36 -11.12 -9.74
C GLU A 165 -10.96 -10.97 -11.15
N GLN A 166 -10.50 -9.97 -11.92
CA GLN A 166 -10.89 -9.70 -13.32
C GLN A 166 -9.87 -10.24 -14.33
#